data_AF-A0A834D089-F1
#
_entry.id   AF-A0A834D089-F1
#
_cell.length_a   1.000
_cell.length_b   1.000
_cell.length_c   1.000
_cell.angle_alpha   90.00
_cell.angle_beta   90.00
_cell.angle_gamma   90.00
#
_symmetry.space_group_name_H-M   'P 1'
#
loop_
_entity.id
_entity.type
_entity.pdbx_description
1 polymer ?
#
loop_
_entity_poly.entity_id
_entity_poly.type
_entity_poly.pdbx_seq_one_letter_code
_entity_poly.pdbx_strand_id
1 'polypeptide(L)'
;MQVLVRLVGADDHLYPNYVDVMQWLAESNLLEMIVDKLSPSSPPEVHANAAETLCAITRNASSALATKLSSPSFVARIFGHALEDSQSKSCLVHSLSVCISLLDPKRSTSSAFMFHSFRSQHMYEPPISAKPETIGAMLPKLGEYVDVFYFWF
;
A
#
# COMPACT_ATOMS: atom_id res chain seq x y z
N MET A 1 8.54 13.10 8.10
CA MET A 1 8.30 12.02 7.13
C MET A 1 9.58 11.48 6.47
N GLN A 2 10.54 12.33 6.06
CA GLN A 2 11.69 11.89 5.25
C GLN A 2 12.57 10.78 5.84
N VAL A 3 12.66 10.65 7.16
CA VAL A 3 13.46 9.58 7.80
C VAL A 3 12.86 8.20 7.53
N LEU A 4 11.54 8.05 7.58
CA LEU A 4 10.86 6.79 7.26
C LEU A 4 11.00 6.44 5.78
N VAL A 5 10.89 7.43 4.89
CA VAL A 5 11.07 7.23 3.45
C VAL A 5 12.49 6.77 3.12
N ARG A 6 13.51 7.33 3.79
CA ARG A 6 14.90 6.87 3.64
C ARG A 6 15.16 5.51 4.26
N LEU A 7 14.54 5.18 5.39
CA LEU A 7 14.68 3.87 6.03
C LEU A 7 14.05 2.76 5.17
N VAL A 8 12.87 3.05 4.62
CA VAL A 8 12.11 2.13 3.78
C VAL A 8 12.78 2.00 2.41
N GLY A 9 13.26 3.08 1.79
CA GLY A 9 13.95 3.03 0.50
C GLY A 9 15.45 2.67 0.55
N ALA A 10 16.00 2.30 1.71
CA ALA A 10 17.39 1.88 1.82
C ALA A 10 17.54 0.45 1.29
N ASP A 11 18.56 0.25 0.46
CA ASP A 11 18.91 -1.06 -0.10
C ASP A 11 19.12 -2.10 1.02
N ASP A 12 18.49 -3.28 0.87
CA ASP A 12 18.39 -4.36 1.88
C ASP A 12 19.79 -4.83 2.39
N HIS A 13 20.87 -4.44 1.70
CA HIS A 13 22.25 -4.85 1.95
C HIS A 13 23.08 -3.92 2.85
N LEU A 14 22.57 -2.74 3.25
CA LEU A 14 23.38 -1.74 3.97
C LEU A 14 23.29 -1.83 5.50
N TYR A 15 22.32 -2.56 6.06
CA TYR A 15 22.12 -2.66 7.50
C TYR A 15 22.02 -4.12 7.99
N PRO A 16 22.89 -4.56 8.90
CA PRO A 16 22.93 -5.95 9.37
C PRO A 16 21.64 -6.42 10.07
N ASN A 17 20.77 -5.50 10.50
CA ASN A 17 19.52 -5.79 11.20
C ASN A 17 18.27 -5.28 10.47
N TYR A 18 18.36 -5.00 9.16
CA TYR A 18 17.26 -4.41 8.40
C TYR A 18 15.95 -5.22 8.51
N VAL A 19 16.04 -6.54 8.39
CA VAL A 19 14.88 -7.46 8.49
C VAL A 19 14.21 -7.35 9.86
N ASP A 20 14.98 -7.40 10.95
CA ASP A 20 14.48 -7.30 12.32
C ASP A 20 13.83 -5.94 12.59
N VAL A 21 14.41 -4.86 12.06
CA VAL A 21 13.84 -3.51 12.17
C VAL A 21 12.52 -3.40 11.41
N MET A 22 12.45 -3.92 10.18
CA MET A 22 11.20 -3.91 9.39
C MET A 22 10.11 -4.77 10.04
N GLN A 23 10.48 -5.89 10.66
CA GLN A 23 9.57 -6.74 11.43
C GLN A 23 9.06 -6.00 12.67
N TRP A 24 9.94 -5.39 13.45
CA TRP A 24 9.56 -4.60 14.63
C TRP A 24 8.64 -3.42 14.28
N LEU A 25 8.95 -2.71 13.18
CA LEU A 25 8.09 -1.64 12.67
C LEU A 25 6.72 -2.17 12.23
N ALA A 26 6.66 -3.35 11.61
CA ALA A 26 5.40 -3.99 11.24
C ALA A 26 4.59 -4.41 12.48
N GLU A 27 5.23 -4.85 13.56
CA GLU A 27 4.55 -5.22 14.81
C GLU A 27 4.09 -4.00 15.62
N SER A 28 4.72 -2.85 15.43
CA SER A 28 4.30 -1.59 16.03
C SER A 28 2.97 -1.07 15.45
N ASN A 29 2.42 -0.03 16.09
CA ASN A 29 1.22 0.68 15.64
C ASN A 29 1.51 1.71 14.52
N LEU A 30 2.71 1.70 13.94
CA LEU A 30 3.14 2.72 12.99
C LEU A 30 2.25 2.75 11.73
N LEU A 31 1.90 1.59 11.17
CA LEU A 31 1.07 1.55 9.97
C LEU A 31 -0.34 2.05 10.25
N GLU A 32 -0.91 1.68 11.39
CA GLU A 32 -2.20 2.19 11.85
C GLU A 32 -2.15 3.72 11.94
N MET A 33 -1.12 4.26 12.59
CA MET A 33 -0.95 5.71 12.74
C MET A 33 -0.78 6.46 11.40
N ILE A 34 -0.06 5.90 10.43
CA ILE A 34 0.14 6.55 9.12
C ILE A 34 -1.12 6.44 8.27
N VAL A 35 -1.83 5.31 8.29
CA VAL A 35 -3.07 5.14 7.54
C VAL A 35 -4.17 6.04 8.08
N ASP A 36 -4.27 6.22 9.39
CA ASP A 36 -5.26 7.12 9.99
C ASP A 36 -5.02 8.60 9.58
N LYS A 37 -3.81 8.96 9.12
CA LYS A 37 -3.52 10.27 8.52
C LYS A 37 -4.10 10.47 7.12
N LEU A 38 -4.64 9.44 6.49
CA LEU A 38 -5.42 9.55 5.26
C LEU A 38 -6.89 9.92 5.51
N SER A 39 -7.37 9.93 6.76
CA SER A 39 -8.74 10.32 7.08
C SER A 39 -9.07 11.72 6.54
N PRO A 40 -10.31 11.96 6.02
CA PRO A 40 -10.75 13.27 5.53
C PRO A 40 -10.58 14.44 6.52
N SER A 41 -10.48 14.14 7.81
CA SER A 41 -10.23 15.10 8.89
C SER A 41 -8.82 15.70 8.89
N SER A 42 -7.88 15.09 8.18
CA SER A 42 -6.50 15.58 8.08
C SER A 42 -6.35 16.67 7.01
N PRO A 43 -5.41 17.61 7.17
CA PRO A 43 -5.16 18.63 6.17
C PRO A 43 -4.44 18.04 4.93
N PRO A 44 -4.53 18.69 3.75
CA PRO A 44 -3.99 18.17 2.51
C PRO A 44 -2.49 17.79 2.52
N GLU A 45 -1.66 18.56 3.21
CA GLU A 45 -0.22 18.29 3.35
C GLU A 45 0.04 16.99 4.13
N VAL A 46 -0.81 16.68 5.11
CA VAL A 46 -0.72 15.45 5.90
C VAL A 46 -1.11 14.23 5.06
N HIS A 47 -2.14 14.35 4.20
CA HIS A 47 -2.47 13.30 3.23
C HIS A 47 -1.31 13.01 2.27
N ALA A 48 -0.68 14.07 1.73
CA ALA A 48 0.44 13.94 0.82
C ALA A 48 1.63 13.21 1.46
N ASN A 49 2.01 13.62 2.66
CA ASN A 49 3.08 13.01 3.42
C ASN A 49 2.78 11.53 3.72
N ALA A 50 1.57 11.24 4.21
CA ALA A 50 1.12 9.89 4.52
C ALA A 50 1.17 8.98 3.29
N ALA A 51 0.57 9.41 2.18
CA ALA A 51 0.56 8.65 0.94
C ALA A 51 1.97 8.45 0.37
N GLU A 52 2.85 9.46 0.40
CA GLU A 52 4.24 9.30 -0.05
C GLU A 52 4.96 8.20 0.72
N THR A 53 4.77 8.13 2.03
CA THR A 53 5.41 7.11 2.87
C THR A 53 4.81 5.73 2.64
N LEU A 54 3.48 5.63 2.57
CA LEU A 54 2.83 4.36 2.28
C LEU A 54 3.23 3.85 0.89
N CYS A 55 3.26 4.70 -0.12
CA CYS A 55 3.75 4.35 -1.46
C CYS A 55 5.24 3.98 -1.47
N ALA A 56 6.07 4.56 -0.60
CA ALA A 56 7.45 4.10 -0.42
C ALA A 56 7.50 2.69 0.19
N ILE A 57 6.63 2.40 1.16
CA ILE A 57 6.52 1.06 1.76
C ILE A 57 6.05 0.04 0.73
N THR A 58 5.05 0.36 -0.10
CA THR A 58 4.55 -0.58 -1.12
C THR A 58 5.61 -0.95 -2.16
N ARG A 59 6.56 -0.04 -2.46
CA ARG A 59 7.67 -0.30 -3.39
C ARG A 59 8.68 -1.31 -2.84
N ASN A 60 8.79 -1.47 -1.52
CA ASN A 60 9.66 -2.46 -0.88
C ASN A 60 8.90 -3.75 -0.58
N ALA A 61 8.50 -4.43 -1.66
CA ALA A 61 7.56 -5.54 -1.66
C ALA A 61 7.89 -6.70 -0.70
N SER A 62 9.18 -6.98 -0.51
CA SER A 62 9.73 -8.07 0.31
C SER A 62 9.71 -7.78 1.82
N SER A 63 9.41 -6.56 2.25
CA SER A 63 9.43 -6.20 3.67
C SER A 63 8.20 -6.71 4.43
N ALA A 64 8.38 -7.02 5.72
CA ALA A 64 7.29 -7.34 6.65
C ALA A 64 6.25 -6.21 6.71
N LEU A 65 6.71 -4.96 6.61
CA LEU A 65 5.89 -3.77 6.61
C LEU A 65 4.98 -3.69 5.36
N ALA A 66 5.52 -3.93 4.17
CA ALA A 66 4.72 -4.00 2.94
C ALA A 66 3.74 -5.17 2.96
N THR A 67 4.12 -6.30 3.57
CA THR A 67 3.24 -7.46 3.74
C THR A 67 2.06 -7.13 4.64
N LYS A 68 2.30 -6.52 5.82
CA LYS A 68 1.23 -6.06 6.74
C LYS A 68 0.32 -5.01 6.08
N LEU A 69 0.90 -4.04 5.37
CA LEU A 69 0.14 -3.00 4.67
C LEU A 69 -0.78 -3.56 3.57
N SER A 70 -0.39 -4.67 2.94
CA SER A 70 -1.18 -5.34 1.89
C SER A 70 -2.30 -6.23 2.44
N SER A 71 -2.42 -6.35 3.75
CA SER A 71 -3.45 -7.20 4.35
C SER A 71 -4.84 -6.62 4.05
N PRO A 72 -5.87 -7.48 3.97
CA PRO A 72 -7.24 -7.05 3.70
C PRO A 72 -7.74 -5.93 4.63
N SER A 73 -7.34 -5.95 5.92
CA SER A 73 -7.79 -4.95 6.90
C SER A 73 -7.24 -3.54 6.62
N PHE A 74 -5.97 -3.43 6.25
CA PHE A 74 -5.37 -2.14 5.89
C PHE A 74 -5.89 -1.63 4.55
N VAL A 75 -5.99 -2.51 3.56
CA VAL A 75 -6.52 -2.17 2.24
C VAL A 75 -7.95 -1.65 2.34
N ALA A 76 -8.82 -2.36 3.08
CA ALA A 76 -10.20 -1.93 3.30
C ALA A 76 -10.29 -0.58 4.01
N ARG A 77 -9.39 -0.31 4.97
CA ARG A 77 -9.36 0.99 5.67
C ARG A 77 -8.91 2.13 4.77
N ILE A 78 -7.82 1.97 4.02
CA ILE A 78 -7.30 2.98 3.08
C ILE A 78 -8.35 3.30 2.01
N PHE A 79 -8.94 2.25 1.43
CA PHE A 79 -10.00 2.40 0.44
C PHE A 79 -11.26 3.01 1.07
N GLY A 80 -11.56 2.68 2.33
CA GLY A 80 -12.58 3.34 3.14
C GLY A 80 -12.38 4.85 3.21
N HIS A 81 -11.19 5.34 3.56
CA HIS A 81 -10.90 6.78 3.58
C HIS A 81 -11.06 7.45 2.22
N ALA A 82 -10.70 6.77 1.13
CA ALA A 82 -10.91 7.30 -0.23
C ALA A 82 -12.39 7.56 -0.52
N LEU A 83 -13.28 6.74 0.04
CA LEU A 83 -14.73 6.78 -0.19
C LEU A 83 -15.52 7.45 0.93
N GLU A 84 -14.85 7.84 2.01
CA GLU A 84 -15.43 8.52 3.16
C GLU A 84 -15.50 10.02 2.87
N ASP A 85 -16.71 10.59 2.93
CA ASP A 85 -17.01 12.01 2.77
C ASP A 85 -16.39 12.68 1.52
N SER A 86 -17.18 12.73 0.44
CA SER A 86 -16.82 13.22 -0.91
C SER A 86 -16.20 14.62 -1.02
N GLN A 87 -16.19 15.41 0.05
CA GLN A 87 -15.74 16.82 0.02
C GLN A 87 -14.22 16.98 0.01
N SER A 88 -13.46 16.02 0.57
CA SER A 88 -12.00 16.14 0.64
C SER A 88 -11.31 15.54 -0.59
N LYS A 89 -11.18 16.34 -1.65
CA LYS A 89 -10.44 15.95 -2.88
C LYS A 89 -9.04 15.43 -2.60
N SER A 90 -8.36 16.01 -1.62
CA SER A 90 -7.01 15.59 -1.24
C SER A 90 -7.01 14.17 -0.63
N CYS A 91 -7.96 13.87 0.27
CA CYS A 91 -8.11 12.53 0.85
C CYS A 91 -8.31 11.47 -0.24
N LEU A 92 -9.27 11.72 -1.16
CA LEU A 92 -9.58 10.82 -2.28
C LEU A 92 -8.33 10.54 -3.13
N VAL A 93 -7.65 11.58 -3.60
CA VAL A 93 -6.49 11.45 -4.49
C VAL A 93 -5.35 10.67 -3.83
N HIS A 94 -5.03 10.99 -2.57
CA HIS A 94 -3.90 10.38 -1.88
C HIS A 94 -4.19 8.94 -1.44
N SER A 95 -5.40 8.65 -0.96
CA SER A 95 -5.81 7.29 -0.62
C SER A 95 -5.83 6.38 -1.86
N LEU A 96 -6.34 6.87 -3.00
CA LEU A 96 -6.29 6.13 -4.26
C LEU A 96 -4.86 5.94 -4.79
N SER A 97 -3.97 6.92 -4.60
CA SER A 97 -2.55 6.77 -4.97
C SER A 97 -1.89 5.59 -4.23
N VAL A 98 -2.22 5.41 -2.95
CA VAL A 98 -1.75 4.25 -2.17
C VAL A 98 -2.38 2.95 -2.67
N CYS A 99 -3.70 2.93 -2.92
CA CYS A 99 -4.38 1.76 -3.48
C CYS A 99 -3.78 1.34 -4.84
N ILE A 100 -3.52 2.28 -5.74
CA ILE A 100 -2.87 2.00 -7.03
C ILE A 100 -1.47 1.40 -6.80
N SER A 101 -0.70 1.97 -5.88
CA SER A 101 0.65 1.47 -5.56
C SER A 101 0.64 0.07 -4.94
N LEU A 102 -0.44 -0.31 -4.24
CA LEU A 102 -0.65 -1.67 -3.73
C LEU A 102 -1.02 -2.68 -4.83
N LEU A 103 -1.70 -2.22 -5.88
CA LEU A 103 -2.15 -3.02 -7.02
C LEU A 103 -1.10 -3.12 -8.14
N ASP A 104 -0.01 -2.34 -8.07
CA ASP A 104 1.00 -2.31 -9.13
C ASP A 104 1.68 -3.68 -9.30
N PRO A 105 1.54 -4.34 -10.47
CA PRO A 105 2.16 -5.63 -10.77
C PRO A 105 3.70 -5.59 -10.74
N LYS A 106 4.31 -4.40 -10.82
CA LYS A 106 5.77 -4.24 -10.71
C LYS A 106 6.33 -4.51 -9.33
N ARG A 107 5.45 -4.53 -8.31
CA ARG A 107 5.80 -4.92 -6.94
C ARG A 107 6.36 -6.34 -6.86
N SER A 108 5.82 -7.26 -7.65
CA SER A 108 6.20 -8.68 -7.60
C SER A 108 7.38 -9.04 -8.51
N THR A 109 7.59 -8.27 -9.57
CA THR A 109 8.74 -8.48 -10.47
C THR A 109 10.04 -8.04 -9.82
N SER A 110 10.06 -6.99 -8.98
CA SER A 110 11.29 -6.61 -8.26
C SER A 110 11.75 -7.69 -7.25
N SER A 111 10.82 -8.44 -6.63
CA SER A 111 11.19 -9.62 -5.83
C SER A 111 11.63 -10.81 -6.70
N ALA A 112 11.03 -10.99 -7.88
CA ALA A 112 11.42 -12.01 -8.84
C ALA A 112 12.85 -11.77 -9.38
N PHE A 113 13.21 -10.53 -9.69
CA PHE A 113 14.57 -10.16 -10.13
C PHE A 113 15.64 -10.42 -9.06
N MET A 114 15.31 -10.25 -7.78
CA MET A 114 16.24 -10.59 -6.67
C MET A 114 16.41 -12.10 -6.47
N PHE A 115 15.37 -12.92 -6.67
CA PHE A 115 15.47 -14.38 -6.57
C PHE A 115 16.03 -15.05 -7.85
N HIS A 116 15.87 -14.45 -9.02
CA HIS A 116 16.31 -15.03 -10.30
C HIS A 116 17.74 -14.67 -10.73
N SER A 117 18.45 -13.81 -9.99
CA SER A 117 19.82 -13.43 -10.35
C SER A 117 20.87 -14.55 -10.19
N PHE A 118 20.49 -15.73 -9.66
CA PHE A 118 21.35 -16.92 -9.62
C PHE A 118 21.13 -17.94 -10.75
N ARG A 119 20.16 -17.75 -11.65
CA ARG A 119 19.98 -18.70 -12.76
C ARG A 119 19.48 -18.02 -14.03
N SER A 120 20.45 -17.78 -14.90
CA SER A 120 20.38 -17.55 -16.35
C SER A 120 19.06 -17.97 -17.07
N GLN A 121 18.69 -17.12 -18.04
CA GLN A 121 17.81 -17.32 -19.20
C GLN A 121 16.33 -16.88 -19.09
N HIS A 122 16.04 -15.78 -19.81
CA HIS A 122 14.87 -15.50 -20.64
C HIS A 122 13.62 -16.38 -20.42
N MET A 123 12.57 -15.82 -19.81
CA MET A 123 11.19 -16.28 -19.97
C MET A 123 10.22 -15.10 -19.83
N TYR A 124 9.24 -15.02 -20.72
CA TYR A 124 8.07 -14.15 -20.63
C TYR A 124 7.36 -14.45 -19.29
N GLU A 125 7.48 -13.55 -18.32
CA GLU A 125 6.76 -13.67 -17.05
C GLU A 125 5.36 -13.05 -17.22
N PRO A 126 4.26 -13.77 -16.93
CA PRO A 126 2.92 -13.20 -17.01
C PRO A 126 2.80 -12.05 -16.00
N PRO A 127 2.06 -10.97 -16.31
CA PRO A 127 1.88 -9.88 -15.36
C PRO A 127 1.26 -10.44 -14.08
N ILE A 128 2.01 -10.37 -12.98
CA ILE A 128 1.55 -10.84 -11.67
C ILE A 128 0.40 -9.93 -11.26
N SER A 129 -0.81 -10.47 -11.35
CA SER A 129 -2.05 -9.78 -11.01
C SER A 129 -2.11 -9.50 -9.50
N ALA A 130 -2.72 -8.38 -9.12
CA ALA A 130 -2.94 -8.03 -7.72
C ALA A 130 -3.57 -9.18 -6.94
N LYS A 131 -3.18 -9.34 -5.66
CA LYS A 131 -3.66 -10.47 -4.84
C LYS A 131 -5.19 -10.49 -4.81
N PRO A 132 -5.84 -11.62 -5.11
CA PRO A 132 -7.30 -11.71 -5.15
C PRO A 132 -7.95 -11.35 -3.81
N GLU A 133 -7.25 -11.59 -2.69
CA GLU A 133 -7.66 -11.18 -1.34
C GLU A 133 -7.68 -9.65 -1.16
N THR A 134 -6.69 -8.96 -1.72
CA THR A 134 -6.60 -7.49 -1.71
C THR A 134 -7.75 -6.88 -2.54
N ILE A 135 -8.03 -7.46 -3.71
CA ILE A 135 -9.18 -7.06 -4.54
C ILE A 135 -10.49 -7.35 -3.80
N GLY A 136 -10.60 -8.52 -3.17
CA GLY A 136 -11.75 -8.92 -2.36
C GLY A 136 -12.04 -7.97 -1.19
N ALA A 137 -11.02 -7.35 -0.60
CA ALA A 137 -11.19 -6.37 0.47
C ALA A 137 -11.80 -5.04 -0.01
N MET A 138 -11.59 -4.67 -1.28
CA MET A 138 -12.15 -3.45 -1.87
C MET A 138 -13.60 -3.64 -2.34
N LEU A 139 -13.98 -4.86 -2.76
CA LEU A 139 -15.29 -5.17 -3.34
C LEU A 139 -16.50 -4.81 -2.46
N PRO A 140 -16.53 -5.09 -1.14
CA PRO A 140 -17.67 -4.72 -0.29
C PRO A 140 -17.96 -3.22 -0.31
N LYS A 141 -16.90 -2.39 -0.31
CA LYS A 141 -17.03 -0.93 -0.34
C LYS A 141 -17.48 -0.40 -1.69
N LEU A 142 -17.13 -1.07 -2.78
CA LEU A 142 -17.69 -0.79 -4.11
C LEU A 142 -19.17 -1.19 -4.19
N GLY A 143 -19.53 -2.33 -3.60
CA GLY A 143 -20.91 -2.82 -3.52
C GLY A 143 -21.86 -1.85 -2.80
N GLU A 144 -21.43 -1.28 -1.66
CA GLU A 144 -22.18 -0.25 -0.94
C GLU A 144 -22.55 0.95 -1.85
N TYR A 145 -21.68 1.35 -2.78
CA TYR A 145 -21.96 2.41 -3.74
C TYR A 145 -22.90 1.97 -4.87
N VAL A 146 -22.75 0.74 -5.36
CA VAL A 146 -23.61 0.20 -6.42
C VAL A 146 -25.04 0.02 -5.90
N ASP A 147 -25.22 -0.44 -4.66
CA ASP A 147 -26.54 -0.54 -4.03
C ASP A 147 -27.21 0.83 -3.87
N VAL A 148 -26.45 1.89 -3.58
CA VAL A 148 -26.98 3.26 -3.58
C VAL A 148 -27.42 3.69 -4.98
N PHE A 149 -26.69 3.31 -6.04
CA PHE A 149 -27.12 3.57 -7.43
C PHE A 149 -28.41 2.83 -7.79
N TYR A 150 -28.58 1.58 -7.35
CA TYR A 150 -29.82 0.82 -7.57
C TYR A 150 -31.01 1.34 -6.75
N PHE A 151 -30.77 1.96 -5.58
CA PHE A 151 -31.84 2.54 -4.78
C PHE A 151 -32.40 3.85 -5.34
N TRP A 152 -31.68 4.47 -6.29
CA TRP A 152 -32.05 5.74 -6.94
C TRP A 152 -32.68 5.58 -8.34
N PHE A 153 -32.93 4.36 -8.79
CA PHE A 153 -33.64 4.02 -10.05
C PHE A 153 -34.84 3.12 -9.78
#